data_AF-A0A354Q7H7-F1
#
_entry.id   AF-A0A354Q7H7-F1
#
_cell.length_a   1.000
_cell.length_b   1.000
_cell.length_c   1.000
_cell.angle_alpha   90.00
_cell.angle_beta   90.00
_cell.angle_gamma   90.00
#
_symmetry.space_group_name_H-M   'P 1'
#
loop_
_entity.id
_entity.type
_entity.pdbx_description
1 polymer ?
#
loop_
_entity_poly.entity_id
_entity_poly.type
_entity_poly.pdbx_seq_one_letter_code
_entity_poly.pdbx_strand_id
1 'polypeptide(L)'
;RTLLDMYRTMEMGLVTNLGSLFDVCQHLICKSRREIAPYTLAFWDHFLGIDTTNFNTIDDAIRKSSAFEHWLSQKLETGKISGEIDYEKLIDQFLNETLQSDLQANIQKELDARKHLDDDNPDMAD
;
A
#
# COMPACT_ATOMS: atom_id res chain seq x y z
N ARG A 1 10.20 -14.40 -12.46
CA ARG A 1 9.00 -13.94 -13.20
C ARG A 1 8.27 -12.84 -12.43
N THR A 2 7.70 -13.13 -11.25
CA THR A 2 7.00 -12.13 -10.40
C THR A 2 7.78 -10.83 -10.17
N LEU A 3 9.07 -10.90 -9.83
CA LEU A 3 9.89 -9.70 -9.64
C LEU A 3 10.01 -8.85 -10.92
N LEU A 4 10.17 -9.49 -12.09
CA LEU A 4 10.24 -8.78 -13.37
C LEU A 4 8.90 -8.10 -13.70
N ASP A 5 7.78 -8.77 -13.41
CA ASP A 5 6.45 -8.21 -13.63
C ASP A 5 6.20 -7.02 -12.69
N MET A 6 6.66 -7.10 -11.43
CA MET A 6 6.61 -6.00 -10.47
C MET A 6 7.49 -4.82 -10.93
N TYR A 7 8.73 -5.06 -11.37
CA TYR A 7 9.58 -4.00 -11.92
C TYR A 7 8.92 -3.28 -13.10
N ARG A 8 8.28 -4.01 -14.00
CA ARG A 8 7.54 -3.39 -15.12
C ARG A 8 6.38 -2.52 -14.64
N THR A 9 5.62 -2.95 -13.63
CA THR A 9 4.55 -2.11 -13.07
C THR A 9 5.08 -0.84 -12.41
N MET A 10 6.28 -0.88 -11.83
CA MET A 10 6.97 0.30 -11.32
C MET A 10 7.43 1.22 -12.46
N GLU A 11 8.02 0.67 -13.53
CA GLU A 11 8.45 1.43 -14.72
C GLU A 11 7.28 2.12 -15.42
N MET A 12 6.10 1.50 -15.43
CA MET A 12 4.85 2.09 -15.93
C MET A 12 4.27 3.18 -15.01
N GLY A 13 4.87 3.43 -13.85
CA GLY A 13 4.35 4.38 -12.88
C GLY A 13 3.05 3.94 -12.19
N LEU A 14 2.72 2.64 -12.22
CA LEU A 14 1.51 2.11 -11.56
C LEU A 14 1.68 1.97 -10.05
N VAL A 15 2.93 1.76 -9.60
CA VAL A 15 3.29 1.65 -8.18
C VAL A 15 3.99 2.94 -7.76
N THR A 16 3.32 3.74 -6.94
CA THR A 16 3.79 5.05 -6.46
C THR A 16 3.79 5.18 -4.95
N ASN A 17 3.12 4.26 -4.25
CA ASN A 17 3.08 4.23 -2.79
C ASN A 17 2.99 2.78 -2.26
N LEU A 18 2.99 2.62 -0.94
CA LEU A 18 2.99 1.30 -0.31
C LEU A 18 1.67 0.53 -0.54
N GLY A 19 0.54 1.23 -0.62
CA GLY A 19 -0.76 0.64 -0.96
C GLY A 19 -0.81 0.11 -2.39
N SER A 20 -0.33 0.86 -3.38
CA SER A 20 -0.25 0.36 -4.76
C SER A 20 0.77 -0.77 -4.91
N LEU A 21 1.86 -0.75 -4.14
CA LEU A 21 2.78 -1.90 -4.04
C LEU A 21 2.08 -3.13 -3.46
N PHE A 22 1.30 -2.97 -2.39
CA PHE A 22 0.54 -4.04 -1.76
C PHE A 22 -0.44 -4.69 -2.72
N ASP A 23 -1.23 -3.89 -3.45
CA ASP A 23 -2.24 -4.40 -4.39
C ASP A 23 -1.61 -5.13 -5.57
N VAL A 24 -0.57 -4.53 -6.17
CA VAL A 24 0.14 -5.14 -7.31
C VAL A 24 0.78 -6.46 -6.89
N CYS A 25 1.52 -6.49 -5.78
CA CYS A 25 2.15 -7.70 -5.29
C CYS A 25 1.11 -8.76 -4.90
N GLN A 26 -0.04 -8.38 -4.33
CA GLN A 26 -1.14 -9.30 -4.04
C GLN A 26 -1.62 -9.97 -5.33
N HIS A 27 -1.85 -9.20 -6.39
CA HIS A 27 -2.30 -9.72 -7.68
C HIS A 27 -1.24 -10.63 -8.34
N LEU A 28 0.04 -10.27 -8.24
CA LEU A 28 1.14 -11.02 -8.85
C LEU A 28 1.47 -12.30 -8.08
N ILE A 29 1.32 -12.33 -6.75
CA ILE A 29 1.73 -13.43 -5.89
C ILE A 29 0.56 -14.37 -5.58
N CYS A 30 -0.59 -13.83 -5.17
CA CYS A 30 -1.74 -14.64 -4.74
C CYS A 30 -2.45 -15.23 -5.96
N LYS A 31 -2.41 -16.55 -6.09
CA LYS A 31 -3.13 -17.35 -7.09
C LYS A 31 -4.50 -17.80 -6.61
N SER A 32 -4.78 -17.65 -5.32
CA SER A 32 -6.07 -18.01 -4.72
C SER A 32 -6.39 -17.19 -3.47
N ARG A 33 -7.67 -17.13 -3.09
CA ARG A 33 -8.13 -16.36 -1.92
C ARG A 33 -7.47 -16.78 -0.61
N ARG A 34 -7.12 -18.07 -0.46
CA ARG A 34 -6.44 -18.61 0.74
C ARG A 34 -5.03 -18.07 0.92
N GLU A 35 -4.41 -17.54 -0.12
CA GLU A 35 -3.05 -16.99 -0.07
C GLU A 35 -3.04 -15.52 0.34
N ILE A 36 -4.20 -14.84 0.33
CA ILE A 36 -4.30 -13.42 0.67
C ILE A 36 -3.88 -13.17 2.12
N ALA A 37 -4.41 -13.92 3.08
CA ALA A 37 -4.07 -13.71 4.49
C ALA A 37 -2.58 -13.97 4.80
N PRO A 38 -1.97 -15.10 4.39
CA PRO A 38 -0.52 -15.31 4.52
C PRO A 38 0.31 -14.22 3.82
N TYR A 39 -0.11 -13.78 2.64
CA TYR A 39 0.54 -12.68 1.94
C TYR A 39 0.49 -11.38 2.74
N THR A 40 -0.69 -11.00 3.26
CA THR A 40 -0.87 -9.78 4.05
C THR A 40 0.04 -9.79 5.27
N LEU A 41 0.09 -10.91 6.01
CA LEU A 41 0.95 -11.04 7.18
C LEU A 41 2.44 -10.93 6.82
N ALA A 42 2.88 -11.60 5.76
CA ALA A 42 4.26 -11.51 5.30
C ALA A 42 4.63 -10.11 4.80
N PHE A 43 3.69 -9.41 4.15
CA PHE A 43 3.88 -8.04 3.71
C PHE A 43 4.01 -7.09 4.91
N TRP A 44 3.13 -7.24 5.90
CA TRP A 44 3.16 -6.44 7.13
C TRP A 44 4.45 -6.67 7.93
N ASP A 45 4.90 -7.91 8.05
CA ASP A 45 6.19 -8.22 8.68
C ASP A 45 7.34 -7.52 7.93
N HIS A 46 7.40 -7.70 6.61
CA HIS A 46 8.51 -7.18 5.81
C HIS A 46 8.56 -5.64 5.73
N PHE A 47 7.43 -4.99 5.48
CA PHE A 47 7.38 -3.55 5.20
C PHE A 47 7.02 -2.71 6.42
N LEU A 48 6.27 -3.25 7.38
CA LEU A 48 5.79 -2.53 8.56
C LEU A 48 6.43 -3.02 9.86
N GLY A 49 7.21 -4.12 9.83
CA GLY A 49 7.80 -4.71 11.03
C GLY A 49 6.74 -5.25 11.99
N ILE A 50 5.58 -5.65 11.48
CA ILE A 50 4.49 -6.21 12.29
C ILE A 50 4.66 -7.73 12.36
N ASP A 51 5.35 -8.19 13.39
CA ASP A 51 5.49 -9.61 13.67
C ASP A 51 4.26 -10.12 14.42
N THR A 52 3.45 -10.96 13.78
CA THR A 52 2.23 -11.55 14.37
C THR A 52 2.47 -12.86 15.10
N THR A 53 3.69 -13.42 15.06
CA THR A 53 4.00 -14.73 15.65
C THR A 53 4.20 -14.68 17.16
N ASN A 54 4.59 -13.52 17.68
CA ASN A 54 4.94 -13.31 19.09
C ASN A 54 3.80 -12.70 19.94
N PHE A 55 2.60 -12.57 19.39
CA PHE A 55 1.46 -11.92 20.05
C PHE A 55 0.20 -12.77 20.03
N ASN A 56 -0.67 -12.54 21.01
CA ASN A 56 -1.96 -13.24 21.12
C ASN A 56 -2.99 -12.73 20.11
N THR A 57 -2.86 -11.47 19.67
CA THR A 57 -3.78 -10.83 18.71
C THR A 57 -3.00 -10.03 17.67
N ILE A 58 -3.61 -9.83 16.51
CA ILE A 58 -3.06 -8.98 15.44
C ILE A 58 -2.96 -7.53 15.92
N ASP A 59 -3.98 -7.04 16.62
CA ASP A 59 -4.02 -5.67 17.13
C ASP A 59 -2.86 -5.38 18.09
N ASP A 60 -2.52 -6.35 18.96
CA ASP A 60 -1.35 -6.26 19.83
C ASP A 60 -0.05 -6.18 19.03
N ALA A 61 0.09 -7.02 17.99
CA ALA A 61 1.26 -7.00 17.12
C ALA A 61 1.40 -5.66 16.38
N ILE A 62 0.30 -5.12 15.85
CA ILE A 62 0.30 -3.81 15.17
C ILE A 62 0.67 -2.72 16.16
N ARG A 63 0.03 -2.68 17.33
CA ARG A 63 0.27 -1.66 18.35
C ARG A 63 1.71 -1.63 18.85
N LYS A 64 2.39 -2.78 18.83
CA LYS A 64 3.79 -2.95 19.25
C LYS A 64 4.80 -2.82 18.11
N SER A 65 4.33 -2.62 16.88
CA SER A 65 5.21 -2.41 15.72
C SER A 65 5.80 -1.00 15.72
N SER A 66 7.04 -0.90 15.26
CA SER A 66 7.73 0.39 15.10
C SER A 66 7.02 1.32 14.10
N ALA A 67 6.36 0.74 13.08
CA ALA A 67 5.62 1.53 12.10
C ALA A 67 4.40 2.23 12.73
N PHE A 68 3.63 1.51 13.56
CA PHE A 68 2.50 2.11 14.27
C PHE A 68 2.95 3.15 15.29
N GLU A 69 3.99 2.86 16.08
CA GLU A 69 4.54 3.82 17.05
C GLU A 69 5.00 5.10 16.36
N HIS A 70 5.74 4.98 15.25
CA HIS A 70 6.21 6.14 14.50
C HIS A 70 5.05 6.95 13.91
N TRP A 71 4.06 6.28 13.31
CA TRP A 71 2.86 6.94 12.78
C TRP A 71 2.10 7.68 13.89
N LEU A 72 1.90 7.04 15.04
CA LEU A 72 1.20 7.64 16.18
C LEU A 72 1.93 8.87 16.72
N SER A 73 3.25 8.81 16.86
CA SER A 73 4.06 9.96 17.27
C SER A 73 3.87 11.16 16.35
N GLN A 74 3.91 10.97 15.03
CA GLN A 74 3.68 12.07 14.08
C GLN A 74 2.27 12.68 14.22
N LYS A 75 1.25 11.85 14.46
CA LYS A 75 -0.13 12.34 14.63
C LYS A 75 -0.32 13.14 15.92
N LEU A 76 0.34 12.73 17.00
CA LEU A 76 0.34 13.46 18.27
C LEU A 76 1.07 14.80 18.15
N GLU A 77 2.23 14.83 17.50
CA GLU A 77 2.99 16.07 17.25
C GLU A 77 2.22 17.10 16.43
N THR A 78 1.45 16.63 15.44
CA THR A 78 0.62 17.50 14.59
C THR A 78 -0.72 17.88 15.23
N GLY A 79 -1.02 17.43 16.44
CA GLY A 79 -2.29 17.69 17.13
C GLY A 79 -3.50 17.05 16.47
N LYS A 80 -3.29 16.08 15.55
CA LYS A 80 -4.37 15.37 14.84
C LYS A 80 -5.08 14.34 15.73
N ILE A 81 -4.48 13.96 16.85
CA ILE A 81 -5.08 13.09 17.88
C ILE A 81 -5.10 13.88 19.19
N SER A 82 -6.27 13.98 19.80
CA SER A 82 -6.46 14.59 21.12
C SER A 82 -7.56 13.84 21.89
N GLY A 83 -7.44 13.81 23.22
CA GLY A 83 -8.43 13.16 24.09
C GLY A 83 -8.15 11.68 24.38
N GLU A 84 -9.21 10.93 24.65
CA GLU A 84 -9.14 9.49 24.98
C GLU A 84 -8.70 8.67 23.77
N ILE A 85 -7.72 7.79 23.97
CA ILE A 85 -7.09 7.01 22.91
C ILE A 85 -7.87 5.70 22.72
N ASP A 86 -8.62 5.63 21.64
CA ASP A 86 -9.24 4.40 21.15
C ASP A 86 -8.27 3.69 20.19
N TYR A 87 -7.56 2.68 20.69
CA TYR A 87 -6.52 2.00 19.93
C TYR A 87 -7.05 1.22 18.73
N GLU A 88 -8.28 0.69 18.78
CA GLU A 88 -8.87 -0.06 17.66
C GLU A 88 -9.07 0.89 16.47
N LYS A 89 -9.67 2.06 16.71
CA LYS A 89 -9.81 3.10 15.68
C LYS A 89 -8.49 3.60 15.14
N LEU A 90 -7.47 3.73 16.01
CA LEU A 90 -6.15 4.17 15.57
C LEU A 90 -5.45 3.13 14.71
N ILE A 91 -5.58 1.84 15.04
CA ILE A 91 -5.04 0.74 14.23
C ILE A 91 -5.71 0.74 12.86
N ASP A 92 -7.04 0.85 12.81
CA ASP A 92 -7.77 0.96 11.54
C ASP A 92 -7.32 2.17 10.73
N GLN A 93 -7.18 3.34 11.36
CA GLN A 93 -6.72 4.54 10.68
C GLN A 93 -5.29 4.38 10.16
N PHE A 94 -4.39 3.79 10.95
CA PHE A 94 -3.01 3.52 10.55
C PHE A 94 -2.97 2.62 9.31
N LEU A 95 -3.67 1.48 9.33
CA LEU A 95 -3.69 0.54 8.21
C LEU A 95 -4.29 1.20 6.96
N ASN A 96 -5.39 1.93 7.12
CA ASN A 96 -6.07 2.61 6.02
C ASN A 96 -5.18 3.67 5.36
N GLU A 97 -4.51 4.51 6.14
CA GLU A 97 -3.62 5.55 5.59
C GLU A 97 -2.36 4.95 4.98
N THR A 98 -1.77 3.93 5.64
CA THR A 98 -0.52 3.30 5.21
C THR A 98 -0.69 2.49 3.93
N LEU A 99 -1.83 1.82 3.78
CA LEU A 99 -2.15 0.97 2.63
C LEU A 99 -3.13 1.65 1.66
N GLN A 100 -3.33 2.97 1.78
CA GLN A 100 -4.16 3.71 0.84
C GLN A 100 -3.55 3.65 -0.57
N SER A 101 -4.15 2.84 -1.43
CA SER A 101 -3.67 2.59 -2.78
C SER A 101 -4.15 3.66 -3.76
N ASP A 102 -3.24 4.16 -4.57
CA ASP A 102 -3.50 5.00 -5.74
C ASP A 102 -3.50 4.20 -7.06
N LEU A 103 -3.40 2.87 -6.99
CA LEU A 103 -3.24 2.00 -8.15
C LEU A 103 -4.33 2.23 -9.21
N GLN A 104 -5.59 2.33 -8.79
CA GLN A 104 -6.71 2.56 -9.72
C GLN A 104 -6.55 3.87 -10.50
N ALA A 105 -6.15 4.94 -9.81
CA ALA A 105 -5.93 6.24 -10.44
C ALA A 105 -4.73 6.19 -11.41
N ASN A 106 -3.66 5.48 -11.03
CA ASN A 106 -2.48 5.31 -11.87
C ASN A 106 -2.80 4.50 -13.14
N ILE A 107 -3.60 3.44 -13.04
CA ILE A 107 -4.05 2.66 -14.20
C ILE A 107 -4.83 3.55 -15.16
N GLN A 108 -5.78 4.35 -14.66
CA GLN A 108 -6.56 5.23 -15.51
C GLN A 108 -5.67 6.26 -16.22
N LYS A 109 -4.75 6.88 -15.48
CA LYS A 109 -3.80 7.85 -16.04
C LYS A 109 -2.94 7.25 -17.15
N GLU A 110 -2.46 6.03 -16.99
CA GLU A 110 -1.67 5.33 -18.01
C GLU A 110 -2.50 4.99 -19.25
N LEU A 111 -3.76 4.56 -19.07
CA LEU A 111 -4.68 4.31 -20.18
C LEU A 111 -4.99 5.59 -20.96
N ASP A 112 -5.22 6.69 -20.25
CA ASP A 112 -5.46 8.00 -20.86
C ASP A 112 -4.23 8.49 -21.62
N ALA A 113 -3.02 8.34 -21.05
CA ALA A 113 -1.77 8.71 -21.71
C ALA A 113 -1.54 7.93 -23.01
N ARG A 114 -1.82 6.61 -23.02
CA ARG A 114 -1.73 5.79 -24.24
C ARG A 114 -2.72 6.24 -25.30
N LYS A 115 -3.96 6.51 -24.91
CA LYS A 115 -4.98 7.00 -25.83
C LYS A 115 -4.56 8.35 -26.45
N HIS A 116 -4.02 9.26 -25.65
CA HIS A 116 -3.52 10.54 -26.16
C HIS A 116 -2.38 10.38 -27.17
N LEU A 117 -1.48 9.42 -26.97
CA LEU A 117 -0.41 9.11 -27.93
C LEU A 117 -0.94 8.50 -29.22
N ASP A 118 -1.96 7.64 -29.14
CA ASP A 118 -2.58 7.02 -30.32
C ASP A 118 -3.38 8.04 -31.16
N ASP A 119 -3.97 9.04 -30.49
CA ASP A 119 -4.71 10.13 -31.12
C ASP A 119 -3.79 11.29 -31.59
N ASP A 120 -2.48 11.23 -31.29
CA ASP A 120 -1.52 12.28 -31.64
C ASP A 120 -1.16 12.21 -33.13
N ASN A 121 -1.23 13.35 -33.82
CA ASN A 121 -0.95 13.42 -35.26
C ASN A 121 0.55 13.67 -35.48
N PRO A 122 1.32 12.70 -36.01
CA PRO A 122 2.77 12.83 -36.19
C PRO A 122 3.17 13.90 -37.22
N ASP A 123 2.21 14.41 -38.00
CA ASP A 123 2.43 15.42 -39.04
C ASP A 123 2.04 16.86 -38.62
N MET A 124 1.63 17.10 -37.35
CA MET A 124 1.46 18.48 -36.86
C MET A 124 2.82 19.10 -36.52
N ALA A 125 3.11 20.27 -37.11
CA ALA A 125 4.32 21.03 -36.83
C ALA A 125 4.25 21.72 -35.45
N ASP A 126 5.37 21.67 -34.72
CA ASP A 126 5.60 22.30 -33.40
C ASP A 126 5.33 23.82 -33.37
#